data_AF-A0A0G4M6G5-F1
#
_entry.id   AF-A0A0G4M6G5-F1
#
_cell.length_a   1.000
_cell.length_b   1.000
_cell.length_c   1.000
_cell.angle_alpha   90.00
_cell.angle_beta   90.00
_cell.angle_gamma   90.00
#
_symmetry.space_group_name_H-M   'P 1'
#
loop_
_entity.id
_entity.type
_entity.pdbx_description
1 polymer ?
#
loop_
_entity_poly.entity_id
_entity_poly.type
_entity_poly.pdbx_seq_one_letter_code
_entity_poly.pdbx_strand_id
1 'polypeptide(L)'
;KAVGDKAFVSTVGSIKTGTLAEQLISGGKDEDDTPLDLVATRDSSQTSFLRDAQGRSNLKVYTATLARRIVFDGAKRATGVVVSSAL
;
A
#
# COMPACT_ATOMS: atom_id res chain seq x y z
N LYS A 1 4.62 24.82 -23.47
CA LYS A 1 3.43 24.99 -22.61
C LYS A 1 3.27 23.67 -21.86
N ALA A 2 3.44 23.68 -20.55
CA ALA A 2 3.64 22.46 -19.76
C ALA A 2 2.38 21.58 -19.74
N VAL A 3 2.52 20.35 -20.23
CA VAL A 3 1.62 19.21 -20.01
C VAL A 3 2.30 18.38 -18.93
N GLY A 4 1.80 18.39 -17.69
CA GLY A 4 2.54 17.73 -16.62
C GLY A 4 1.96 17.72 -15.21
N ASP A 5 0.95 18.52 -14.88
CA ASP A 5 0.34 18.45 -13.55
C ASP A 5 -0.71 17.34 -13.52
N LYS A 6 -0.31 16.15 -13.04
CA LYS A 6 -1.25 15.09 -12.67
C LYS A 6 -2.10 15.60 -11.51
N ALA A 7 -3.30 16.07 -11.82
CA ALA A 7 -4.31 16.42 -10.84
C ALA A 7 -4.76 15.15 -10.09
N PHE A 8 -4.18 14.89 -8.92
CA PHE A 8 -4.71 13.93 -7.97
C PHE A 8 -5.85 14.60 -7.19
N VAL A 9 -7.07 14.49 -7.70
CA VAL A 9 -8.27 14.92 -6.97
C VAL A 9 -8.62 13.83 -5.97
N SER A 10 -8.23 14.01 -4.69
CA SER A 10 -8.51 13.06 -3.60
C SER A 10 -9.80 13.36 -2.82
N THR A 11 -10.71 14.16 -3.39
CA THR A 11 -12.04 14.35 -2.80
C THR A 11 -12.94 13.21 -3.24
N VAL A 12 -12.90 12.09 -2.52
CA VAL A 12 -13.97 11.09 -2.59
C VAL A 12 -15.23 11.68 -1.97
N GLY A 13 -15.97 12.46 -2.77
CA GLY A 13 -17.40 12.60 -2.56
C GLY A 13 -17.97 11.18 -2.57
N SER A 14 -18.62 10.77 -1.49
CA SER A 14 -19.04 9.39 -1.28
C SER A 14 -19.83 8.88 -2.49
N ILE A 15 -19.28 7.88 -3.19
CA ILE A 15 -19.98 7.17 -4.26
C ILE A 15 -21.07 6.35 -3.57
N LYS A 16 -22.32 6.77 -3.72
CA LYS A 16 -23.44 6.23 -2.93
C LYS A 16 -23.96 4.87 -3.47
N THR A 17 -23.65 4.52 -4.72
CA THR A 17 -24.15 3.31 -5.39
C THR A 17 -23.13 2.77 -6.41
N GLY A 18 -23.13 1.44 -6.64
CA GLY A 18 -22.23 0.78 -7.61
C GLY A 18 -22.44 1.21 -9.06
N THR A 19 -23.68 1.53 -9.45
CA THR A 19 -24.02 1.97 -10.81
C THR A 19 -23.40 3.33 -11.18
N LEU A 20 -23.32 4.25 -10.20
CA LEU A 20 -22.65 5.54 -10.42
C LEU A 20 -21.15 5.35 -10.56
N ALA A 21 -20.56 4.42 -9.78
CA ALA A 21 -19.16 4.06 -9.93
C ALA A 21 -18.91 3.55 -11.36
N GLU A 22 -19.71 2.58 -11.82
CA GLU A 22 -19.56 1.97 -13.14
C GLU A 22 -19.59 2.98 -14.29
N GLN A 23 -20.56 3.91 -14.28
CA GLN A 23 -20.67 4.97 -15.29
C GLN A 23 -19.46 5.92 -15.30
N LEU A 24 -18.86 6.18 -14.14
CA LEU A 24 -17.65 7.00 -14.04
C LEU A 24 -16.41 6.26 -14.57
N ILE A 25 -16.34 4.94 -14.40
CA ILE A 25 -15.24 4.10 -14.91
C ILE A 25 -15.34 3.94 -16.43
N SER A 26 -16.54 3.65 -16.93
CA SER A 26 -16.76 3.33 -18.36
C SER A 26 -16.63 4.54 -19.28
N GLY A 27 -16.71 5.76 -18.75
CA GLY A 27 -16.97 6.96 -19.55
C GLY A 27 -18.44 7.02 -19.98
N GLY A 28 -18.84 8.13 -20.60
CA GLY A 28 -20.17 8.25 -21.19
C GLY A 28 -20.30 7.49 -22.52
N LYS A 29 -21.47 7.60 -23.15
CA LYS A 29 -21.91 6.75 -24.28
C LYS A 29 -21.53 7.30 -25.66
N ASP A 30 -20.92 8.49 -25.70
CA ASP A 30 -20.60 9.18 -26.94
C ASP A 30 -19.24 8.73 -27.48
N GLU A 31 -19.06 8.78 -28.80
CA GLU A 31 -17.84 8.28 -29.46
C GLU A 31 -16.58 9.08 -29.09
N ASP A 32 -16.76 10.29 -28.54
CA ASP A 32 -15.70 11.19 -28.10
C ASP A 32 -15.40 11.10 -26.59
N ASP A 33 -16.11 10.25 -25.83
CA ASP A 33 -15.90 10.12 -24.39
C ASP A 33 -14.67 9.26 -24.09
N THR A 34 -13.69 9.84 -23.41
CA THR A 34 -12.52 9.12 -22.92
C THR A 34 -12.82 8.44 -21.58
N PRO A 35 -12.66 7.10 -21.49
CA PRO A 35 -12.76 6.39 -20.22
C PRO A 35 -11.78 6.95 -19.19
N LEU A 36 -12.17 6.92 -17.91
CA LEU A 36 -11.28 7.31 -16.84
C LEU A 36 -10.19 6.24 -16.67
N ASP A 37 -8.93 6.61 -16.92
CA ASP A 37 -7.79 5.74 -16.62
C ASP A 37 -7.59 5.65 -15.10
N LEU A 38 -8.19 4.64 -14.51
CA LEU A 38 -8.14 4.39 -13.07
C LEU A 38 -6.92 3.56 -12.70
N VAL A 39 -5.91 4.23 -12.15
CA VAL A 39 -4.79 3.58 -11.49
C VAL A 39 -5.17 3.22 -10.05
N ALA A 40 -5.96 2.16 -9.89
CA ALA A 40 -6.25 1.59 -8.58
C ALA A 40 -5.05 0.77 -8.09
N THR A 41 -4.23 1.36 -7.22
CA THR A 41 -3.09 0.65 -6.62
C THR A 41 -3.48 0.07 -5.28
N ARG A 42 -3.16 -1.20 -5.02
CA ARG A 42 -3.36 -1.83 -3.71
C ARG A 42 -2.56 -1.09 -2.65
N ASP A 43 -3.25 -0.50 -1.68
CA ASP A 43 -2.59 0.06 -0.50
C ASP A 43 -2.65 -0.92 0.67
N SER A 44 -1.53 -1.63 0.87
CA SER A 44 -1.30 -2.55 1.98
C SER A 44 -0.39 -1.89 3.02
N SER A 45 -0.36 -2.37 4.26
CA SER A 45 0.52 -1.79 5.28
C SER A 45 2.01 -1.71 4.87
N GLN A 46 2.49 -2.61 4.00
CA GLN A 46 3.84 -2.52 3.43
C GLN A 46 4.01 -1.26 2.55
N THR A 47 3.02 -0.95 1.71
CA THR A 47 3.06 0.18 0.79
C THR A 47 2.80 1.50 1.50
N SER A 48 1.92 1.50 2.52
CA SER A 48 1.57 2.70 3.28
C SER A 48 2.63 3.11 4.30
N PHE A 49 3.33 2.14 4.92
CA PHE A 49 4.26 2.45 6.02
C PHE A 49 5.70 2.04 5.73
N LEU A 50 5.93 0.78 5.34
CA LEU A 50 7.29 0.25 5.26
C LEU A 50 8.08 0.86 4.11
N ARG A 51 7.44 1.07 2.95
CA ARG A 51 8.11 1.58 1.74
C ARG A 51 8.77 2.94 1.97
N ASP A 52 8.07 3.87 2.61
CA ASP A 52 8.61 5.21 2.92
C ASP A 52 9.74 5.15 3.97
N ALA A 53 9.64 4.21 4.92
CA ALA A 53 10.62 4.06 5.99
C ALA A 53 11.86 3.22 5.61
N GLN A 54 11.86 2.54 4.46
CA GLN A 54 12.83 1.50 4.12
C GLN A 54 14.28 1.99 4.04
N GLY A 55 14.50 3.29 3.74
CA GLY A 55 15.83 3.90 3.68
C GLY A 55 16.41 4.33 5.03
N ARG A 56 15.65 4.21 6.13
CA ARG A 56 16.11 4.65 7.45
C ARG A 56 17.15 3.69 8.00
N SER A 57 18.33 4.20 8.36
CA SER A 57 19.46 3.39 8.85
C SER A 57 19.17 2.63 10.14
N ASN A 58 18.18 3.07 10.92
CA ASN A 58 17.74 2.42 12.15
C ASN A 58 16.65 1.35 11.93
N LEU A 59 16.23 1.10 10.69
CA LEU A 59 15.25 0.08 10.35
C LEU A 59 15.91 -1.07 9.57
N LYS A 60 15.90 -2.27 10.15
CA LYS A 60 16.39 -3.48 9.50
C LYS A 60 15.21 -4.38 9.17
N VAL A 61 15.08 -4.76 7.90
CA VAL A 61 14.01 -5.63 7.40
C VAL A 61 14.61 -6.98 7.03
N TYR A 62 14.15 -8.04 7.67
CA TYR A 62 14.52 -9.42 7.35
C TYR A 62 13.38 -10.06 6.57
N THR A 63 13.58 -10.27 5.28
CA THR A 63 12.62 -10.97 4.40
C THR A 63 12.89 -12.47 4.41
N ALA A 64 11.90 -13.26 4.00
CA ALA A 64 11.98 -14.72 3.92
C ALA A 64 12.53 -15.39 5.21
N THR A 65 12.19 -14.81 6.36
CA THR A 65 12.69 -15.23 7.68
C THR A 65 11.51 -15.51 8.60
N LEU A 66 11.46 -16.72 9.18
CA LEU A 66 10.41 -17.14 10.11
C LEU A 66 10.89 -16.97 11.56
N ALA A 67 10.17 -16.16 12.34
CA ALA A 67 10.36 -16.11 13.79
C ALA A 67 9.78 -17.39 14.43
N ARG A 68 10.61 -18.15 15.16
CA ARG A 68 10.20 -19.43 15.76
C ARG A 68 9.83 -19.32 17.23
N ARG A 69 10.65 -18.61 18.01
CA ARG A 69 10.38 -18.41 19.44
C ARG A 69 11.03 -17.15 19.99
N ILE A 70 10.44 -16.63 21.06
CA ILE A 70 10.99 -15.53 21.85
C ILE A 70 11.98 -16.08 22.88
N VAL A 71 13.09 -15.38 23.09
CA VAL A 71 14.07 -15.67 24.15
C VAL A 71 13.74 -14.79 25.35
N PHE A 72 13.58 -15.40 26.50
CA PHE A 72 13.35 -14.71 27.76
C PHE A 72 14.56 -14.87 28.69
N ASP A 73 14.88 -13.82 29.44
CA ASP A 73 15.86 -13.88 30.53
C ASP A 73 15.26 -14.48 31.82
N GLY A 74 16.07 -14.58 32.87
CA GLY A 74 15.65 -15.09 34.17
C GLY A 74 14.55 -14.27 34.87
N ALA A 75 14.34 -13.01 34.45
CA ALA A 75 13.31 -12.12 34.97
C ALA A 75 12.04 -12.10 34.08
N LYS A 76 11.92 -13.05 33.13
CA LYS A 76 10.83 -13.12 32.14
C LYS A 76 10.77 -11.90 31.20
N ARG A 77 11.89 -11.23 30.93
CA ARG A 77 11.96 -10.16 29.93
C ARG A 77 12.37 -10.74 28.59
N ALA A 78 11.69 -10.33 27.52
CA ALA A 78 12.04 -10.73 26.16
C ALA A 78 13.34 -10.03 25.73
N THR A 79 14.39 -10.81 25.44
CA THR A 79 15.72 -10.30 25.09
C THR A 79 16.12 -10.58 23.65
N GLY A 80 15.35 -11.41 22.94
CA GLY A 80 15.61 -11.70 21.54
C GLY A 80 14.57 -12.62 20.91
N VAL A 81 14.79 -12.95 19.63
CA VAL A 81 13.95 -13.84 18.85
C VAL A 81 14.85 -14.84 18.14
N VAL A 82 14.54 -16.14 18.25
CA VAL A 82 15.17 -17.17 17.43
C VAL A 82 14.42 -17.22 16.11
N VAL A 83 15.17 -17.09 15.02
CA VAL A 83 14.63 -17.07 13.66
C VAL A 83 15.16 -18.25 12.85
N SER A 84 14.52 -18.51 11.72
CA SER A 84 15.15 -19.25 10.64
C SER A 84 14.96 -18.57 9.32
N SER A 85 16.08 -18.42 8.62
CA SER A 85 16.13 -17.93 7.26
C SER A 85 15.82 -19.06 6.30
N ALA A 86 15.14 -18.74 5.20
CA ALA A 86 14.93 -19.65 4.07
C ALA A 86 16.08 -19.60 3.04
N LEU A 87 17.15 -18.85 3.32
CA LEU A 87 18.41 -18.84 2.56
C LEU A 87 19.35 -19.94 3.02
#